data_AF-A0A0F2SFF0-F1
#
_entry.id   AF-A0A0F2SFF0-F1
#
_cell.length_a   1.000
_cell.length_b   1.000
_cell.length_c   1.000
_cell.angle_alpha   90.00
_cell.angle_beta   90.00
_cell.angle_gamma   90.00
#
_symmetry.space_group_name_H-M   'P 1'
#
loop_
_entity.id
_entity.type
_entity.pdbx_description
1 polymer ?
#
loop_
_entity_poly.entity_id
_entity_poly.type
_entity_poly.pdbx_seq_one_letter_code
_entity_poly.pdbx_strand_id
1 'polypeptide(L)'
;MKLKGKGIFELALVAFCVLFFIISFDYNPRARFAPAVFSAVLFLLASVLFLGDNVPFFQKRFKFMNEKGFFTDVQKKEDDLSLKENNSTVVNENVKLIRILLWLAGFIVALRFITYLITVPVWLLFFTKIEGDRKWRESTYMALGMGIFDFVLFDLFLHVTF
;
A
#
# COMPACT_ATOMS: atom_id res chain seq x y z
N MET A 1 -20.64 -23.64 4.68
CA MET A 1 -20.37 -22.22 4.99
C MET A 1 -20.60 -21.41 3.72
N LYS A 2 -21.53 -20.45 3.71
CA LYS A 2 -21.68 -19.53 2.57
C LYS A 2 -20.54 -18.51 2.67
N LEU A 3 -19.50 -18.65 1.84
CA LEU A 3 -18.45 -17.65 1.73
C LEU A 3 -19.09 -16.36 1.24
N LYS A 4 -19.14 -15.33 2.10
CA LYS A 4 -19.49 -13.97 1.68
C LYS A 4 -18.41 -13.50 0.71
N GLY A 5 -18.74 -12.60 -0.22
CA GLY A 5 -17.77 -12.07 -1.21
C GLY A 5 -16.45 -11.58 -0.59
N LYS A 6 -16.52 -11.05 0.64
CA LYS A 6 -15.35 -10.69 1.45
C LYS A 6 -14.36 -11.85 1.69
N GLY A 7 -14.86 -13.03 2.05
CA GLY A 7 -14.01 -14.20 2.32
C GLY A 7 -13.34 -14.76 1.07
N ILE A 8 -13.96 -14.60 -0.12
CA ILE A 8 -13.35 -14.98 -1.40
C ILE A 8 -12.20 -14.05 -1.75
N PHE A 9 -12.38 -12.73 -1.51
CA PHE A 9 -11.33 -11.74 -1.70
C PHE A 9 -10.14 -11.97 -0.76
N GLU A 10 -10.40 -12.22 0.53
CA GLU A 10 -9.35 -12.52 1.51
C GLU A 10 -8.57 -13.80 1.15
N LEU A 11 -9.28 -14.85 0.70
CA LEU A 11 -8.64 -16.08 0.23
C LEU A 11 -7.75 -15.82 -1.00
N ALA A 12 -8.23 -15.02 -1.96
CA ALA A 12 -7.46 -14.62 -3.12
C ALA A 12 -6.21 -13.81 -2.73
N LEU A 13 -6.33 -12.93 -1.73
CA LEU A 13 -5.21 -12.13 -1.21
C LEU A 13 -4.17 -13.00 -0.50
N VAL A 14 -4.60 -13.99 0.29
CA VAL A 14 -3.71 -14.99 0.89
C VAL A 14 -2.98 -15.79 -0.19
N ALA A 15 -3.70 -16.27 -1.21
CA ALA A 15 -3.11 -16.99 -2.34
C ALA A 15 -2.09 -16.13 -3.09
N PHE A 16 -2.39 -14.86 -3.31
CA PHE A 16 -1.47 -13.90 -3.94
C PHE A 16 -0.20 -13.70 -3.11
N CYS A 17 -0.30 -13.58 -1.78
CA CYS A 17 0.86 -13.48 -0.90
C CYS A 17 1.75 -14.73 -0.96
N VAL A 18 1.16 -15.92 -0.98
CA VAL A 18 1.91 -17.18 -1.14
C VAL A 18 2.63 -17.22 -2.49
N LEU A 19 1.95 -16.81 -3.56
CA LEU A 19 2.53 -16.75 -4.90
C LEU A 19 3.73 -15.81 -4.95
N PHE A 20 3.60 -14.60 -4.40
CA PHE A 20 4.69 -13.63 -4.29
C PHE A 20 5.85 -14.12 -3.43
N PHE A 21 5.54 -14.84 -2.34
CA PHE A 21 6.56 -15.47 -1.52
C PHE A 21 7.34 -16.55 -2.28
N ILE A 22 6.66 -17.36 -3.11
CA ILE A 22 7.34 -18.37 -3.94
C ILE A 22 8.21 -17.68 -5.01
N ILE A 23 7.66 -16.71 -5.75
CA ILE A 23 8.40 -15.95 -6.76
C ILE A 23 9.60 -15.22 -6.13
N SER A 24 9.51 -14.85 -4.85
CA SER A 24 10.63 -14.20 -4.16
C SER A 24 11.91 -15.04 -4.19
N PHE A 25 11.80 -16.37 -4.21
CA PHE A 25 12.98 -17.26 -4.23
C PHE A 25 13.73 -17.28 -5.56
N ASP A 26 13.08 -16.88 -6.67
CA ASP A 26 13.73 -16.78 -7.99
C ASP A 26 14.61 -15.52 -8.12
N TYR A 27 14.46 -14.55 -7.21
CA TYR A 27 15.33 -13.38 -7.17
C TYR A 27 16.70 -13.71 -6.56
N ASN A 28 17.69 -12.89 -6.94
CA ASN A 28 19.04 -12.92 -6.36
C ASN A 28 18.97 -12.98 -4.81
N PRO A 29 19.78 -13.81 -4.11
CA PRO A 29 19.74 -13.98 -2.66
C PRO A 29 19.70 -12.72 -1.79
N ARG A 30 20.16 -11.58 -2.29
CA ARG A 30 20.02 -10.27 -1.63
C ARG A 30 18.67 -9.61 -1.95
N ALA A 31 18.28 -9.60 -3.21
CA ALA A 31 17.01 -9.04 -3.69
C ALA A 31 15.77 -9.84 -3.27
N ARG A 32 15.91 -11.13 -2.93
CA ARG A 32 14.80 -11.95 -2.42
C ARG A 32 14.33 -11.55 -1.02
N PHE A 33 15.18 -10.91 -0.23
CA PHE A 33 14.88 -10.67 1.19
C PHE A 33 13.70 -9.72 1.37
N ALA A 34 13.66 -8.62 0.59
CA ALA A 34 12.56 -7.66 0.62
C ALA A 34 11.19 -8.28 0.25
N PRO A 35 11.00 -8.91 -0.94
CA PRO A 35 9.74 -9.55 -1.30
C PRO A 35 9.41 -10.72 -0.38
N ALA A 36 10.38 -11.50 0.11
CA ALA A 36 10.12 -12.61 1.04
C ALA A 36 9.58 -12.12 2.39
N VAL A 37 10.24 -11.14 3.01
CA VAL A 37 9.82 -10.59 4.30
C VAL A 37 8.48 -9.88 4.17
N PHE A 38 8.31 -9.06 3.14
CA PHE A 38 7.06 -8.34 2.91
C PHE A 38 5.89 -9.30 2.67
N SER A 39 6.09 -10.33 1.84
CA SER A 39 5.06 -11.36 1.58
C SER A 39 4.79 -12.21 2.81
N ALA A 40 5.79 -12.51 3.63
CA ALA A 40 5.60 -13.26 4.87
C ALA A 40 4.77 -12.47 5.89
N VAL A 41 5.07 -11.18 6.08
CA VAL A 41 4.30 -10.30 6.98
C VAL A 41 2.87 -10.13 6.48
N LEU A 42 2.68 -9.83 5.19
CA LEU A 42 1.37 -9.72 4.57
C LEU A 42 0.57 -11.02 4.66
N PHE A 43 1.22 -12.17 4.39
CA PHE A 43 0.60 -13.48 4.52
C PHE A 43 0.10 -13.73 5.93
N LEU A 44 0.92 -13.41 6.95
CA LEU A 44 0.53 -13.57 8.36
C LEU A 44 -0.69 -12.69 8.67
N LEU A 45 -0.65 -11.41 8.28
CA LEU A 45 -1.73 -10.46 8.52
C LEU A 45 -3.04 -10.88 7.81
N ALA A 46 -2.94 -11.25 6.53
CA ALA A 46 -4.05 -11.72 5.72
C ALA A 46 -4.64 -13.04 6.25
N SER A 47 -3.78 -13.94 6.73
CA SER A 47 -4.22 -15.19 7.37
C SER A 47 -4.97 -14.92 8.66
N VAL A 48 -4.48 -13.99 9.50
CA VAL A 48 -5.18 -13.58 10.72
C VAL A 48 -6.55 -12.99 10.38
N LEU A 49 -6.63 -12.09 9.40
CA LEU A 49 -7.90 -11.52 8.91
C LEU A 49 -8.87 -12.61 8.44
N PHE A 50 -8.42 -13.50 7.56
CA PHE A 50 -9.23 -14.59 7.03
C PHE A 50 -9.73 -15.54 8.13
N LEU A 51 -8.87 -15.89 9.09
CA LEU A 51 -9.22 -16.72 10.25
C LEU A 51 -10.19 -16.00 11.19
N GLY A 52 -9.99 -14.71 11.43
CA GLY A 52 -10.87 -13.88 12.24
C GLY A 52 -12.26 -13.76 11.64
N ASP A 53 -12.39 -13.73 10.32
CA ASP A 53 -13.70 -13.54 9.67
C ASP A 53 -14.44 -14.85 9.40
N ASN A 54 -13.72 -15.94 9.13
CA ASN A 54 -14.32 -17.21 8.72
C ASN A 54 -14.33 -18.29 9.82
N VAL A 55 -13.51 -18.17 10.87
CA VAL A 55 -13.40 -19.17 11.95
C VAL A 55 -13.97 -18.62 13.27
N PRO A 56 -15.15 -19.09 13.74
CA PRO A 56 -15.80 -18.58 14.95
C PRO A 56 -15.00 -18.84 16.24
N PHE A 57 -14.06 -19.79 16.22
CA PHE A 57 -13.14 -20.04 17.33
C PHE A 57 -12.14 -18.90 17.52
N PHE A 58 -11.62 -18.32 16.43
CA PHE A 58 -10.69 -17.19 16.47
C PHE A 58 -11.37 -15.90 16.90
N GLN A 59 -12.62 -15.67 16.46
CA GLN A 59 -13.46 -14.54 16.91
C GLN A 59 -13.66 -14.51 18.43
N LYS A 60 -13.81 -15.68 19.05
CA LYS A 60 -14.00 -15.79 20.50
C LYS A 60 -12.72 -15.55 21.29
N ARG A 61 -11.55 -15.91 20.74
CA ARG A 61 -10.25 -15.82 21.44
C ARG A 61 -9.60 -14.44 21.30
N PHE A 62 -9.81 -13.78 20.16
CA PHE A 62 -9.27 -12.44 19.89
C PHE A 62 -10.40 -11.40 19.88
N LYS A 63 -10.87 -11.01 21.08
CA LYS A 63 -11.89 -9.96 21.26
C LYS A 63 -11.52 -8.63 20.56
N PHE A 64 -10.23 -8.34 20.39
CA PHE A 64 -9.71 -7.18 19.66
C PHE A 64 -10.11 -7.14 18.17
N MET A 65 -10.45 -8.28 17.54
CA MET A 65 -10.92 -8.28 16.14
C MET A 65 -12.42 -7.94 15.99
N ASN A 66 -13.20 -8.04 17.08
CA ASN A 66 -14.64 -7.71 17.09
C ASN A 66 -14.92 -6.25 17.44
N GLU A 67 -13.95 -5.54 18.03
CA GLU A 67 -13.97 -4.09 18.02
C GLU A 67 -13.65 -3.65 16.60
N LYS A 68 -14.60 -2.95 15.97
CA LYS A 68 -14.42 -2.35 14.64
C LYS A 68 -13.10 -1.58 14.68
N GLY A 69 -12.06 -2.15 14.08
CA GLY A 69 -10.71 -1.65 14.24
C GLY A 69 -10.63 -0.19 13.82
N PHE A 70 -9.67 0.54 14.36
CA PHE A 70 -9.39 1.94 14.04
C PHE A 70 -9.41 2.24 12.52
N PHE A 71 -9.03 1.27 11.68
CA PHE A 71 -9.11 1.34 10.21
C PHE A 71 -10.51 1.23 9.61
N THR A 72 -11.46 0.57 10.27
CA THR A 72 -12.87 0.51 9.83
C THR A 72 -13.54 1.87 10.02
N ASP A 73 -13.18 2.63 11.06
CA ASP A 73 -13.71 3.96 11.29
C ASP A 73 -13.06 5.01 10.38
N VAL A 74 -11.80 4.80 9.96
CA VAL A 74 -11.13 5.59 8.91
C VAL A 74 -11.75 5.31 7.54
N GLN A 75 -11.96 4.03 7.19
CA GLN A 75 -12.56 3.63 5.91
C GLN A 75 -14.04 4.04 5.84
N LYS A 76 -14.77 3.98 6.96
CA LYS A 76 -16.15 4.46 7.04
C LYS A 76 -16.24 5.98 7.07
N LYS A 77 -15.23 6.70 7.60
CA LYS A 77 -15.12 8.15 7.43
C LYS A 77 -14.82 8.54 5.99
N GLU A 78 -13.95 7.80 5.29
CA GLU A 78 -13.71 8.00 3.86
C GLU A 78 -14.97 7.69 3.02
N ASP A 79 -15.71 6.62 3.35
CA ASP A 79 -16.99 6.30 2.69
C ASP A 79 -18.10 7.31 3.02
N ASP A 80 -18.22 7.80 4.26
CA ASP A 80 -19.22 8.80 4.64
C ASP A 80 -18.84 10.23 4.16
N LEU A 81 -17.54 10.54 4.02
CA LEU A 81 -17.06 11.78 3.37
C LEU A 81 -17.28 11.73 1.86
N SER A 82 -16.98 10.60 1.22
CA SER A 82 -17.21 10.41 -0.23
C SER A 82 -18.70 10.36 -0.57
N LEU A 83 -19.58 9.84 0.29
CA LEU A 83 -21.04 9.87 0.07
C LEU A 83 -21.66 11.26 0.26
N LYS A 84 -21.07 12.13 1.10
CA LYS A 84 -21.49 13.54 1.20
C LYS A 84 -20.94 14.41 0.08
N GLU A 85 -19.80 14.06 -0.50
CA GLU A 85 -19.20 14.75 -1.65
C GLU A 85 -19.81 14.32 -3.01
N ASN A 86 -20.51 13.18 -3.06
CA ASN A 86 -21.07 12.59 -4.28
C ASN A 86 -22.27 13.35 -4.89
N ASN A 87 -22.94 14.22 -4.13
CA ASN A 87 -24.12 14.93 -4.66
C ASN A 87 -23.78 16.18 -5.50
N SER A 88 -22.50 16.49 -5.74
CA SER A 88 -22.10 17.65 -6.57
C SER A 88 -20.89 17.45 -7.49
N THR A 89 -20.30 16.25 -7.61
CA THR A 89 -18.93 16.09 -8.17
C THR A 89 -18.69 14.97 -9.19
N VAL A 90 -19.72 14.36 -9.78
CA VAL A 90 -19.57 13.21 -10.72
C VAL A 90 -18.70 13.52 -11.96
N VAL A 91 -18.53 14.78 -12.35
CA VAL A 91 -17.72 15.18 -13.53
C VAL A 91 -16.21 15.29 -13.20
N ASN A 92 -15.82 15.51 -11.94
CA ASN A 92 -14.42 15.73 -11.55
C ASN A 92 -13.65 14.45 -11.20
N GLU A 93 -14.35 13.37 -10.89
CA GLU A 93 -13.72 12.13 -10.43
C GLU A 93 -12.89 11.46 -11.55
N ASN A 94 -13.42 11.43 -12.77
CA ASN A 94 -12.70 10.90 -13.94
C ASN A 94 -11.44 11.73 -14.27
N VAL A 95 -11.48 13.05 -14.11
CA VAL A 95 -10.33 13.93 -14.35
C VAL A 95 -9.25 13.70 -13.30
N LYS A 96 -9.64 13.50 -12.03
CA LYS A 96 -8.73 13.16 -10.94
C LYS A 96 -8.06 11.80 -11.17
N LEU A 97 -8.84 10.79 -11.58
CA LEU A 97 -8.31 9.47 -11.94
C LEU A 97 -7.31 9.55 -13.08
N ILE A 98 -7.65 10.23 -14.18
CA ILE A 98 -6.73 10.42 -15.31
C ILE A 98 -5.46 11.16 -14.87
N ARG A 99 -5.57 12.16 -14.00
CA ARG A 99 -4.43 12.91 -13.47
C ARG A 99 -3.51 12.04 -12.62
N ILE A 100 -4.06 11.21 -11.72
CA ILE A 100 -3.27 10.26 -10.93
C ILE A 100 -2.59 9.24 -11.85
N LEU A 101 -3.30 8.77 -12.86
CA LEU A 101 -2.77 7.82 -13.84
C LEU A 101 -1.64 8.44 -14.68
N LEU A 102 -1.78 9.73 -15.04
CA LEU A 102 -0.73 10.51 -15.69
C LEU A 102 0.50 10.70 -14.77
N TRP A 103 0.29 10.96 -13.47
CA TRP A 103 1.36 11.04 -12.48
C TRP A 103 2.11 9.71 -12.32
N LEU A 104 1.38 8.60 -12.32
CA LEU A 104 1.97 7.26 -12.25
C LEU A 104 2.76 6.94 -13.52
N ALA A 105 2.21 7.26 -14.70
CA ALA A 105 2.92 7.10 -15.97
C ALA A 105 4.19 7.97 -16.01
N GLY A 106 4.08 9.22 -15.56
CA GLY A 106 5.21 10.14 -15.43
C GLY A 106 6.29 9.61 -14.49
N PHE A 107 5.90 8.99 -13.37
CA PHE A 107 6.84 8.38 -12.43
C PHE A 107 7.64 7.25 -13.09
N ILE A 108 6.95 6.36 -13.80
CA ILE A 108 7.58 5.25 -14.53
C ILE A 108 8.57 5.77 -15.58
N VAL A 109 8.18 6.84 -16.30
CA VAL A 109 9.07 7.48 -17.28
C VAL A 109 10.27 8.13 -16.59
N ALA A 110 10.06 8.82 -15.47
CA ALA A 110 11.14 9.47 -14.71
C ALA A 110 12.17 8.45 -14.18
N LEU A 111 11.72 7.29 -13.71
CA LEU A 111 12.58 6.18 -13.29
C LEU A 111 13.51 5.66 -14.40
N ARG A 112 13.17 5.90 -15.68
CA ARG A 112 14.04 5.54 -16.81
C ARG A 112 15.21 6.51 -16.98
N PHE A 113 15.06 7.77 -16.58
CA PHE A 113 16.05 8.83 -16.81
C PHE A 113 16.89 9.14 -15.57
N ILE A 114 16.34 8.94 -14.38
CA ILE A 114 16.98 9.30 -13.11
C ILE A 114 17.04 8.06 -12.21
N THR A 115 18.06 7.95 -11.36
CA THR A 115 18.16 6.89 -10.36
C THR A 115 16.95 6.92 -9.42
N TYR A 116 16.45 5.74 -9.04
CA TYR A 116 15.23 5.67 -8.24
C TYR A 116 15.39 6.43 -6.91
N LEU A 117 16.62 6.48 -6.36
CA LEU A 117 16.94 7.08 -5.07
C LEU A 117 16.62 8.57 -4.99
N ILE A 118 16.74 9.28 -6.12
CA ILE A 118 16.37 10.69 -6.23
C ILE A 118 14.93 10.81 -6.74
N THR A 119 14.55 9.94 -7.67
CA THR A 119 13.22 10.00 -8.32
C THR A 119 12.10 9.83 -7.31
N VAL A 120 12.15 8.83 -6.42
CA VAL A 120 11.09 8.55 -5.44
C VAL A 120 10.82 9.73 -4.50
N PRO A 121 11.81 10.28 -3.76
CA PRO A 121 11.53 11.37 -2.83
C PRO A 121 11.10 12.66 -3.52
N VAL A 122 11.70 12.99 -4.67
CA VAL A 122 11.31 14.18 -5.45
C VAL A 122 9.89 14.03 -5.98
N TRP A 123 9.57 12.88 -6.58
CA TRP A 123 8.25 12.64 -7.15
C TRP A 123 7.17 12.61 -6.07
N LEU A 124 7.46 11.99 -4.92
CA LEU A 124 6.56 11.97 -3.78
C LEU A 124 6.32 13.38 -3.24
N LEU A 125 7.35 14.23 -3.16
CA LEU A 125 7.20 15.63 -2.77
C LEU A 125 6.25 16.37 -3.71
N PHE A 126 6.45 16.25 -5.02
CA PHE A 126 5.60 16.90 -6.02
C PHE A 126 4.16 16.38 -5.97
N PHE A 127 3.98 15.06 -5.90
CA PHE A 127 2.67 14.43 -5.85
C PHE A 127 1.89 14.87 -4.59
N THR A 128 2.53 14.80 -3.42
CA THR A 128 1.88 15.17 -2.15
C THR A 128 1.56 16.66 -2.10
N LYS A 129 2.39 17.49 -2.75
CA LYS A 129 2.17 18.93 -2.81
C LYS A 129 1.01 19.32 -3.73
N ILE A 130 0.91 18.68 -4.89
CA ILE A 130 -0.05 19.04 -5.94
C ILE A 130 -1.41 18.37 -5.71
N GLU A 131 -1.41 17.08 -5.34
CA GLU A 131 -2.63 16.30 -5.18
C GLU A 131 -3.13 16.28 -3.73
N GLY A 132 -2.21 16.33 -2.77
CA GLY A 132 -2.54 16.27 -1.34
C GLY A 132 -2.87 17.62 -0.70
N ASP A 133 -2.69 18.74 -1.42
CA ASP A 133 -2.79 20.14 -0.94
C ASP A 133 -2.13 20.37 0.44
N ARG A 134 -1.09 19.59 0.74
CA ARG A 134 -0.45 19.62 2.06
C ARG A 134 0.52 20.79 2.16
N LYS A 135 0.74 21.23 3.40
CA LYS A 135 1.72 22.28 3.70
C LYS A 135 3.11 21.80 3.28
N TRP A 136 3.90 22.72 2.70
CA TRP A 136 5.26 22.42 2.19
C TRP A 136 6.14 21.72 3.23
N ARG A 137 6.04 22.12 4.50
CA ARG A 137 6.80 21.53 5.60
C ARG A 137 6.49 20.05 5.81
N GLU A 138 5.22 19.67 5.82
CA GLU A 138 4.81 18.27 6.01
C GLU A 138 5.24 17.39 4.82
N SER A 139 5.14 17.93 3.60
CA SER A 139 5.55 17.21 2.39
C SER A 139 7.06 16.98 2.34
N THR A 140 7.86 17.97 2.77
CA THR A 140 9.32 17.82 2.83
C THR A 140 9.73 16.75 3.85
N TYR A 141 9.11 16.69 5.03
CA TYR A 141 9.43 15.65 6.01
C TYR A 141 9.09 14.25 5.50
N MET A 142 7.95 14.08 4.83
CA MET A 142 7.59 12.78 4.24
C MET A 142 8.55 12.38 3.12
N ALA A 143 8.87 13.30 2.21
CA ALA A 143 9.80 13.04 1.11
C ALA A 143 11.22 12.71 1.61
N LEU A 144 11.70 13.46 2.60
CA LEU A 144 13.03 13.25 3.18
C LEU A 144 13.09 11.93 3.96
N GLY A 145 12.03 11.61 4.73
CA GLY A 145 11.90 10.32 5.40
C GLY A 145 11.87 9.15 4.41
N MET A 146 11.12 9.26 3.32
CA MET A 146 11.07 8.23 2.28
C MET A 146 12.43 8.08 1.59
N GLY A 147 13.12 9.19 1.27
CA GLY A 147 14.44 9.15 0.66
C GLY A 147 15.50 8.49 1.56
N ILE A 148 15.48 8.78 2.87
CA ILE A 148 16.35 8.09 3.85
C ILE A 148 16.00 6.61 3.92
N PHE A 149 14.71 6.28 3.99
CA PHE A 149 14.25 4.90 4.04
C PHE A 149 14.71 4.12 2.80
N ASP A 150 14.54 4.69 1.62
CA ASP A 150 14.99 4.10 0.36
C ASP A 150 16.51 3.97 0.31
N PHE A 151 17.26 4.98 0.76
CA PHE A 151 18.72 4.87 0.87
C PHE A 151 19.12 3.68 1.77
N VAL A 152 18.53 3.56 2.97
CA VAL A 152 18.81 2.45 3.88
C VAL A 152 18.36 1.12 3.27
N LEU A 153 17.18 1.05 2.66
CA LEU A 153 16.65 -0.20 2.14
C LEU A 153 17.48 -0.75 0.99
N PHE A 154 18.04 0.11 0.15
CA PHE A 154 18.67 -0.33 -1.07
C PHE A 154 20.20 -0.25 -1.05
N ASP A 155 20.79 0.79 -0.45
CA ASP A 155 22.25 0.88 -0.31
C ASP A 155 22.72 -0.07 0.80
N LEU A 156 22.14 0.05 2.01
CA LEU A 156 22.55 -0.77 3.15
C LEU A 156 22.04 -2.21 3.05
N PHE A 157 20.77 -2.40 2.69
CA PHE A 157 20.15 -3.74 2.71
C PHE A 157 20.40 -4.53 1.43
N LEU A 158 20.34 -3.88 0.26
CA LEU A 158 20.46 -4.56 -1.03
C LEU A 158 21.87 -4.47 -1.64
N HIS A 159 22.77 -3.60 -1.13
CA HIS A 159 24.10 -3.35 -1.69
C HIS A 159 24.05 -3.14 -3.22
N VAL A 160 23.03 -2.43 -3.69
CA VAL A 160 22.91 -2.08 -5.10
C VAL A 160 23.64 -0.76 -5.30
N THR A 161 24.76 -0.77 -6.01
CA THR A 161 25.42 0.46 -6.46
C THR A 161 24.60 1.08 -7.60
N PHE A 162 24.16 2.32 -7.37
CA PHE A 162 23.38 3.14 -8.31
C PHE A 162 24.18 3.73 -9.45
#